data_AF-A0AAV6WQ96-F1
#
_entry.id   AF-A0AAV6WQ96-F1
#
_cell.length_a   1.000
_cell.length_b   1.000
_cell.length_c   1.000
_cell.angle_alpha   90.00
_cell.angle_beta   90.00
_cell.angle_gamma   90.00
#
_symmetry.space_group_name_H-M   'P 1'
#
loop_
_entity.id
_entity.type
_entity.pdbx_description
1 polymer ?
#
loop_
_entity_poly.entity_id
_entity_poly.type
_entity_poly.pdbx_seq_one_letter_code
_entity_poly.pdbx_strand_id
1 'polypeptide(L)'
;MSTTQRSESMSAFFDGYVHSRTTLSDFVSKYTIALKDKYQKEAKVDFHSRHSEPVVKTKCLYENQLSKIYTHNIFKKFQVEVEEMFSCFNVAQVKSEGSIVTYIVKERVTIVENMSRIVYYEVLYNTTEVEIHCICNLFNFKGYLCRHTLSVFHHNGIEEIPMQYIVPRWRTDFKRQYLQDIISNDVNYDNSEGWYDELLTRAIQLVEEGVVSKKHFTVALQELKESTKKLLQIESEQSEKTPEVPQDMPKKIVQDPVQSK
;
A
#
# COMPACT_ATOMS: atom_id res chain seq x y z
N MET A 1 -3.59 -9.47 22.28
CA MET A 1 -4.11 -8.37 21.44
C MET A 1 -3.64 -7.05 22.06
N SER A 2 -2.92 -6.22 21.31
CA SER A 2 -2.51 -4.89 21.79
C SER A 2 -3.12 -3.81 20.90
N THR A 3 -4.04 -3.04 21.46
CA THR A 3 -4.75 -1.92 20.81
C THR A 3 -3.88 -0.67 20.67
N THR A 4 -2.68 -0.64 21.26
CA THR A 4 -1.75 0.50 21.31
C THR A 4 -1.04 0.80 19.98
N GLN A 5 -0.81 -0.20 19.13
CA GLN A 5 -0.08 0.02 17.85
C GLN A 5 -0.83 0.99 16.91
N ARG A 6 -2.17 1.07 17.04
CA ARG A 6 -3.02 1.93 16.19
C ARG A 6 -2.99 3.40 16.63
N SER A 7 -2.95 3.67 17.94
CA SER A 7 -2.80 5.03 18.46
C SER A 7 -1.40 5.59 18.22
N GLU A 8 -0.37 4.74 18.31
CA GLU A 8 1.01 5.13 18.03
C GLU A 8 1.21 5.50 16.55
N SER A 9 0.63 4.75 15.61
CA SER A 9 0.76 5.07 14.18
C SER A 9 0.00 6.35 13.80
N MET A 10 -1.15 6.61 14.42
CA MET A 10 -1.92 7.83 14.21
C MET A 10 -1.22 9.04 14.83
N SER A 11 -0.65 8.90 16.03
CA SER A 11 0.17 9.93 16.66
C SER A 11 1.40 10.26 15.81
N ALA A 12 2.10 9.24 15.29
CA ALA A 12 3.28 9.44 14.45
C ALA A 12 2.95 10.11 13.10
N PHE A 13 1.76 9.88 12.54
CA PHE A 13 1.35 10.54 11.30
C PHE A 13 1.16 12.06 11.47
N PHE A 14 0.65 12.49 12.63
CA PHE A 14 0.41 13.89 12.93
C PHE A 14 1.53 14.55 13.73
N ASP A 15 2.60 13.82 14.02
CA ASP A 15 3.73 14.32 14.80
C ASP A 15 4.41 15.50 14.08
N GLY A 16 4.62 16.59 14.81
CA GLY A 16 5.08 17.87 14.25
C GLY A 16 4.02 18.68 13.48
N TYR A 17 2.84 18.12 13.18
CA TYR A 17 1.75 18.82 12.50
C TYR A 17 0.69 19.32 13.49
N VAL A 18 0.11 18.44 14.30
CA VAL A 18 -1.04 18.77 15.16
C VAL A 18 -0.61 18.84 16.63
N HIS A 19 -1.09 19.85 17.35
CA HIS A 19 -0.89 20.02 18.80
C HIS A 19 -2.20 20.44 19.47
N SER A 20 -2.24 20.41 20.81
CA SER A 20 -3.45 20.65 21.62
C SER A 20 -4.14 22.00 21.42
N ARG A 21 -3.50 22.95 20.72
CA ARG A 21 -4.05 24.28 20.39
C ARG A 21 -4.38 24.46 18.91
N THR A 22 -4.29 23.39 18.11
CA THR A 22 -4.63 23.45 16.67
C THR A 22 -6.14 23.56 16.53
N THR A 23 -6.63 24.61 15.86
CA THR A 23 -8.06 24.78 15.60
C THR A 23 -8.55 23.77 14.55
N LEU A 24 -9.85 23.56 14.44
CA LEU A 24 -10.41 22.65 13.42
C LEU A 24 -10.08 23.10 11.99
N SER A 25 -10.08 24.42 11.74
CA SER A 25 -9.71 24.99 10.43
C SER A 25 -8.24 24.73 10.12
N ASP A 26 -7.35 24.98 11.09
CA ASP A 26 -5.93 24.70 10.93
C ASP A 26 -5.66 23.21 10.75
N PHE A 27 -6.43 22.35 11.43
CA PHE A 27 -6.30 20.90 11.31
C PHE A 27 -6.51 20.43 9.87
N VAL A 28 -7.53 20.93 9.15
CA VAL A 28 -7.78 20.54 7.75
C VAL A 28 -6.60 20.90 6.85
N SER A 29 -6.05 22.10 7.03
CA SER A 29 -4.86 22.55 6.29
C SER A 29 -3.64 21.68 6.61
N LYS A 30 -3.36 21.48 7.90
CA LYS A 30 -2.22 20.66 8.35
C LYS A 30 -2.35 19.19 7.98
N TYR A 31 -3.57 18.64 7.97
CA TYR A 31 -3.86 17.29 7.47
C TYR A 31 -3.48 17.16 6.01
N THR A 32 -3.86 18.12 5.17
CA THR A 32 -3.54 18.12 3.74
C THR A 32 -2.03 18.16 3.50
N ILE A 33 -1.30 18.95 4.31
CA ILE A 33 0.16 19.02 4.26
C ILE A 33 0.79 17.67 4.70
N ALA A 34 0.36 17.12 5.83
CA ALA A 34 0.85 15.83 6.33
C ALA A 34 0.60 14.69 5.33
N LEU A 35 -0.57 14.70 4.68
CA LEU A 35 -0.93 13.75 3.65
C LEU A 35 -0.03 13.87 2.42
N LYS A 36 0.22 15.09 1.95
CA LYS A 36 1.14 15.35 0.83
C LYS A 36 2.57 14.91 1.14
N ASP A 37 3.08 15.24 2.33
CA ASP A 37 4.42 14.81 2.78
C ASP A 37 4.51 13.29 2.85
N LYS A 38 3.48 12.61 3.37
CA LYS A 38 3.39 11.14 3.36
C LYS A 38 3.48 10.57 1.94
N TYR A 39 2.68 11.07 1.01
CA TYR A 39 2.73 10.60 -0.38
C TYR A 39 4.09 10.85 -1.04
N GLN A 40 4.73 11.99 -0.78
CA GLN A 40 6.07 12.27 -1.30
C GLN A 40 7.13 11.33 -0.71
N LYS A 41 7.06 11.04 0.58
CA LYS A 41 7.95 10.06 1.24
C LYS A 41 7.74 8.66 0.67
N GLU A 42 6.49 8.24 0.51
CA GLU A 42 6.15 6.95 -0.11
C GLU A 42 6.67 6.87 -1.55
N ALA A 43 6.45 7.88 -2.38
CA ALA A 43 6.93 7.92 -3.75
C ALA A 43 8.47 7.83 -3.85
N LYS A 44 9.20 8.48 -2.93
CA LYS A 44 10.67 8.36 -2.86
C LYS A 44 11.11 6.95 -2.49
N VAL A 45 10.44 6.31 -1.54
CA VAL A 45 10.75 4.94 -1.10
C VAL A 45 10.40 3.92 -2.18
N ASP A 46 9.29 4.10 -2.89
CA ASP A 46 8.90 3.28 -4.03
C ASP A 46 9.90 3.41 -5.18
N PHE A 47 10.30 4.64 -5.50
CA PHE A 47 11.32 4.90 -6.50
C PHE A 47 12.62 4.17 -6.13
N HIS A 48 13.11 4.33 -4.90
CA HIS A 48 14.30 3.62 -4.44
C HIS A 48 14.13 2.10 -4.54
N SER A 49 12.98 1.57 -4.10
CA SER A 49 12.71 0.12 -4.13
C SER A 49 12.74 -0.48 -5.54
N ARG A 50 12.41 0.29 -6.57
CA ARG A 50 12.42 -0.14 -7.98
C ARG A 50 13.78 -0.01 -8.66
N HIS A 51 14.62 0.91 -8.19
CA HIS A 51 15.85 1.29 -8.87
C HIS A 51 17.12 0.88 -8.13
N SER A 52 17.01 0.24 -6.97
CA SER A 52 18.15 -0.35 -6.27
C SER A 52 17.84 -1.76 -5.78
N GLU A 53 18.86 -2.61 -5.80
CA GLU A 53 18.75 -3.96 -5.25
C GLU A 53 18.89 -3.91 -3.72
N PRO A 54 18.00 -4.57 -2.98
CA PRO A 54 18.16 -4.65 -1.54
C PRO A 54 19.34 -5.57 -1.19
N VAL A 55 20.08 -5.19 -0.15
CA VAL A 55 21.21 -6.00 0.34
C VAL A 55 20.68 -7.25 1.03
N VAL A 56 21.04 -8.41 0.50
CA VAL A 56 20.80 -9.72 1.11
C VAL A 56 21.84 -9.96 2.20
N LYS A 57 21.42 -10.44 3.38
CA LYS A 57 22.28 -10.67 4.55
C LYS A 57 22.67 -12.14 4.72
N THR A 58 21.84 -13.07 4.24
CA THR A 58 22.07 -14.50 4.39
C THR A 58 22.19 -15.18 3.02
N LYS A 59 22.54 -16.47 3.00
CA LYS A 59 22.49 -17.28 1.77
C LYS A 59 21.16 -18.03 1.62
N CYS A 60 20.14 -17.66 2.42
CA CYS A 60 18.84 -18.32 2.40
C CYS A 60 18.12 -18.07 1.06
N LEU A 61 17.57 -19.13 0.47
CA LEU A 61 16.88 -19.06 -0.82
C LEU A 61 15.60 -18.22 -0.74
N TYR A 62 14.86 -18.27 0.37
CA TYR A 62 13.69 -17.41 0.60
C TYR A 62 14.03 -15.92 0.53
N GLU A 63 15.18 -15.55 1.09
CA GLU A 63 15.65 -14.17 1.07
C GLU A 63 16.02 -13.74 -0.34
N ASN A 64 16.74 -14.59 -1.08
CA ASN A 64 17.10 -14.33 -2.49
C ASN A 64 15.89 -14.26 -3.43
N GLN A 65 14.85 -15.04 -3.16
CA GLN A 65 13.61 -15.00 -3.92
C GLN A 65 12.87 -13.69 -3.66
N LEU A 66 12.64 -13.36 -2.39
CA LEU A 66 11.80 -12.20 -2.02
C LEU A 66 12.53 -10.86 -2.13
N SER A 67 13.88 -10.83 -2.20
CA SER A 67 14.65 -9.61 -2.48
C SER A 67 14.32 -9.02 -3.86
N LYS A 68 13.94 -9.87 -4.82
CA LYS A 68 13.59 -9.48 -6.19
C LYS A 68 12.12 -9.09 -6.36
N ILE A 69 11.27 -9.54 -5.44
CA ILE A 69 9.81 -9.43 -5.55
C ILE A 69 9.27 -8.33 -4.63
N TYR A 70 9.72 -8.28 -3.37
CA TYR A 70 9.17 -7.37 -2.37
C TYR A 70 9.71 -5.95 -2.48
N THR A 71 8.84 -4.97 -2.14
CA THR A 71 9.28 -3.61 -1.82
C THR A 71 10.34 -3.64 -0.71
N HIS A 72 11.31 -2.72 -0.76
CA HIS A 72 12.43 -2.73 0.20
C HIS A 72 11.98 -2.71 1.66
N ASN A 73 10.90 -1.99 1.97
CA ASN A 73 10.38 -1.89 3.33
C ASN A 73 9.85 -3.23 3.83
N ILE A 74 9.09 -3.96 3.01
CA ILE A 74 8.57 -5.27 3.39
C ILE A 74 9.69 -6.31 3.38
N PHE A 75 10.58 -6.26 2.39
CA PHE A 75 11.75 -7.12 2.35
C PHE A 75 12.58 -7.01 3.63
N LYS A 76 12.86 -5.81 4.13
CA LYS A 76 13.58 -5.63 5.41
C LYS A 76 12.88 -6.28 6.61
N LYS A 77 11.55 -6.21 6.67
CA LYS A 77 10.77 -6.85 7.74
C LYS A 77 10.80 -8.38 7.61
N PHE A 78 10.70 -8.88 6.39
CA PHE A 78 10.81 -10.30 6.10
C PHE A 78 12.23 -10.83 6.36
N GLN A 79 13.26 -10.04 6.05
CA GLN A 79 14.67 -10.37 6.27
C GLN A 79 14.97 -10.58 7.76
N VAL A 80 14.35 -9.80 8.65
CA VAL A 80 14.41 -10.06 10.11
C VAL A 80 13.83 -11.44 10.45
N GLU A 81 12.72 -11.84 9.83
CA GLU A 81 12.16 -13.19 10.04
C GLU A 81 13.09 -14.29 9.54
N VAL A 82 13.81 -14.07 8.43
CA VAL A 82 14.83 -15.00 7.92
C VAL A 82 16.03 -15.09 8.87
N GLU A 83 16.56 -13.96 9.34
CA GLU A 83 17.66 -13.91 10.31
C GLU A 83 17.27 -14.63 11.61
N GLU A 84 16.05 -14.42 12.10
CA GLU A 84 15.57 -15.04 13.34
C GLU A 84 15.13 -16.50 13.16
N MET A 85 15.25 -17.09 11.96
CA MET A 85 15.12 -18.55 11.80
C MET A 85 16.17 -19.29 12.64
N PHE A 86 17.37 -18.73 12.84
CA PHE A 86 18.40 -19.34 13.68
C PHE A 86 18.00 -19.43 15.17
N SER A 87 17.06 -18.59 15.61
CA SER A 87 16.46 -18.66 16.95
C SER A 87 15.50 -19.86 17.08
N CYS A 88 15.00 -20.41 15.96
CA CYS A 88 14.18 -21.62 15.89
C CYS A 88 15.07 -22.88 15.82
N PHE A 89 15.58 -23.31 16.96
CA PHE A 89 16.60 -24.36 17.04
C PHE A 89 16.07 -25.79 16.92
N ASN A 90 14.75 -26.00 16.93
CA ASN A 90 14.16 -27.33 16.78
C ASN A 90 12.80 -27.24 16.10
N VAL A 91 12.59 -28.12 15.12
CA VAL A 91 11.31 -28.36 14.45
C VAL A 91 11.01 -29.85 14.62
N ALA A 92 9.91 -30.17 15.29
CA ALA A 92 9.50 -31.54 15.54
C ALA A 92 8.09 -31.78 15.00
N GLN A 93 7.93 -32.80 14.18
CA GLN A 93 6.62 -33.30 13.81
C GLN A 93 6.01 -34.04 15.01
N VAL A 94 4.80 -33.65 15.42
CA VAL A 94 4.12 -34.22 16.60
C VAL A 94 2.85 -34.99 16.26
N LYS A 95 2.23 -34.67 15.11
CA LYS A 95 0.96 -35.28 14.67
C LYS A 95 0.87 -35.33 13.16
N SER A 96 0.19 -36.33 12.64
CA SER A 96 -0.19 -36.43 11.23
C SER A 96 -1.62 -36.96 11.14
N GLU A 97 -2.53 -36.18 10.56
CA GLU A 97 -3.94 -36.53 10.36
C GLU A 97 -4.32 -36.26 8.91
N GLY A 98 -4.42 -37.33 8.11
CA GLY A 98 -4.63 -37.20 6.67
C GLY A 98 -3.49 -36.40 6.01
N SER A 99 -3.84 -35.33 5.29
CA SER A 99 -2.88 -34.43 4.63
C SER A 99 -2.26 -33.39 5.57
N ILE A 100 -2.79 -33.23 6.79
CA ILE A 100 -2.36 -32.20 7.74
C ILE A 100 -1.31 -32.78 8.68
N VAL A 101 -0.15 -32.14 8.70
CA VAL A 101 0.96 -32.43 9.60
C VAL A 101 1.10 -31.29 10.60
N THR A 102 1.16 -31.61 11.89
CA THR A 102 1.39 -30.63 12.95
C THR A 102 2.85 -30.68 13.38
N TYR A 103 3.50 -29.52 13.34
CA TYR A 103 4.85 -29.29 13.83
C TYR A 103 4.84 -28.42 15.09
N ILE A 104 5.77 -28.69 15.99
CA ILE A 104 6.14 -27.80 17.09
C ILE A 104 7.52 -27.25 16.81
N VAL A 105 7.58 -25.92 16.68
CA VAL A 105 8.83 -25.16 16.54
C VAL A 105 9.23 -24.59 17.90
N LYS A 106 10.45 -24.88 18.35
CA LYS A 106 11.02 -24.32 19.58
C LYS A 106 11.87 -23.12 19.23
N GLU A 107 11.47 -21.94 19.72
CA GLU A 107 12.17 -20.68 19.54
C GLU A 107 12.85 -20.27 20.86
N ARG A 108 14.12 -19.88 20.78
CA ARG A 108 14.83 -19.24 21.89
C ARG A 108 14.60 -17.73 21.82
N VAL A 109 13.90 -17.19 22.80
CA VAL A 109 13.59 -15.75 22.89
C VAL A 109 14.40 -15.11 24.01
N THR A 110 15.22 -14.12 23.67
CA THR A 110 15.99 -13.31 24.62
C THR A 110 15.06 -12.35 25.36
N ILE A 111 15.14 -12.32 26.69
CA ILE A 111 14.35 -11.43 27.55
C ILE A 111 15.20 -10.23 28.00
N VAL A 112 16.41 -10.53 28.48
CA VAL A 112 17.45 -9.56 28.89
C VAL A 112 18.79 -10.17 28.47
N GLU A 113 19.86 -9.37 28.40
CA GLU A 113 21.21 -9.87 28.16
C GLU A 113 21.50 -11.12 29.01
N ASN A 114 21.93 -12.20 28.35
CA ASN A 114 22.18 -13.54 28.90
C ASN A 114 20.99 -14.31 29.51
N MET A 115 19.76 -13.82 29.40
CA MET A 115 18.55 -14.57 29.79
C MET A 115 17.66 -14.86 28.59
N SER A 116 17.47 -16.15 28.31
CA SER A 116 16.55 -16.60 27.25
C SER A 116 15.53 -17.60 27.80
N ARG A 117 14.33 -17.59 27.21
CA ARG A 117 13.31 -18.63 27.43
C ARG A 117 13.03 -19.37 26.13
N ILE A 118 12.53 -20.58 26.26
CA ILE A 118 12.06 -21.38 25.12
C ILE A 118 10.56 -21.18 25.00
N VAL A 119 10.11 -20.80 23.80
CA VAL A 119 8.70 -20.67 23.44
C VAL A 119 8.39 -21.69 22.35
N TYR A 120 7.17 -22.24 22.40
CA TYR A 120 6.71 -23.27 21.48
C TYR A 120 5.66 -22.67 20.54
N TYR A 121 5.84 -22.90 19.24
CA TYR A 121 4.92 -22.46 18.20
C TYR A 121 4.41 -23.68 17.44
N GLU A 122 3.08 -23.85 17.46
CA GLU A 122 2.43 -24.85 16.63
C GLU A 122 2.28 -24.34 15.21
N VAL A 123 2.63 -25.19 14.26
CA VAL A 123 2.54 -24.93 12.82
C VAL A 123 1.85 -26.11 12.15
N LEU A 124 0.73 -25.84 11.50
CA LEU A 124 -0.03 -26.81 10.72
C LEU A 124 0.42 -26.70 9.27
N TYR A 125 0.75 -27.82 8.63
CA TYR A 125 1.15 -27.88 7.24
C TYR A 125 0.30 -28.92 6.50
N ASN A 126 -0.48 -28.47 5.53
CA ASN A 126 -1.21 -29.29 4.59
C ASN A 126 -0.29 -29.66 3.43
N THR A 127 0.12 -30.92 3.38
CA THR A 127 1.02 -31.47 2.37
C THR A 127 0.42 -31.53 0.96
N THR A 128 -0.90 -31.56 0.83
CA THR A 128 -1.59 -31.64 -0.46
C THR A 128 -1.78 -30.27 -1.11
N GLU A 129 -2.18 -29.28 -0.32
CA GLU A 129 -2.46 -27.92 -0.79
C GLU A 129 -1.26 -26.97 -0.62
N VAL A 130 -0.17 -27.47 0.00
CA VAL A 130 1.02 -26.68 0.37
C VAL A 130 0.63 -25.47 1.24
N GLU A 131 -0.44 -25.61 2.03
CA GLU A 131 -0.91 -24.58 2.93
C GLU A 131 -0.25 -24.73 4.30
N ILE A 132 0.22 -23.64 4.86
CA ILE A 132 0.86 -23.56 6.16
C ILE A 132 0.21 -22.49 7.03
N HIS A 133 -0.01 -22.82 8.29
CA HIS A 133 -0.58 -21.96 9.29
C HIS A 133 0.24 -22.03 10.58
N CYS A 134 0.68 -20.87 11.10
CA CYS A 134 1.38 -20.79 12.38
C CYS A 134 0.53 -20.02 13.41
N ILE A 135 0.51 -20.48 14.66
CA ILE A 135 -0.24 -19.83 15.75
C ILE A 135 0.16 -18.37 16.00
N CYS A 136 1.36 -17.95 15.59
CA CYS A 136 1.78 -16.55 15.73
C CYS A 136 0.99 -15.60 14.81
N ASN A 137 0.29 -16.14 13.80
CA ASN A 137 -0.60 -15.43 12.90
C ASN A 137 0.04 -14.25 12.14
N LEU A 138 1.37 -14.20 12.05
CA LEU A 138 2.09 -13.09 11.42
C LEU A 138 1.65 -12.87 9.97
N PHE A 139 1.47 -13.94 9.20
CA PHE A 139 0.99 -13.84 7.83
C PHE A 139 -0.41 -13.22 7.76
N ASN A 140 -1.34 -13.64 8.61
CA ASN A 140 -2.69 -13.07 8.65
C ASN A 140 -2.68 -11.57 9.04
N PHE A 141 -1.80 -11.17 9.96
CA PHE A 141 -1.73 -9.77 10.43
C PHE A 141 -0.90 -8.84 9.54
N LYS A 142 0.18 -9.34 8.94
CA LYS A 142 1.18 -8.53 8.23
C LYS A 142 1.36 -8.93 6.77
N GLY A 143 0.94 -10.12 6.36
CA GLY A 143 0.98 -10.61 4.97
C GLY A 143 2.35 -11.08 4.50
N TYR A 144 3.26 -11.43 5.41
CA TYR A 144 4.52 -12.11 5.10
C TYR A 144 4.78 -13.20 6.13
N LEU A 145 5.51 -14.25 5.73
CA LEU A 145 5.71 -15.45 6.55
C LEU A 145 6.61 -15.18 7.74
N CYS A 146 6.33 -15.84 8.88
CA CYS A 146 7.16 -15.79 10.07
C CYS A 146 8.30 -16.81 10.03
N ARG A 147 9.31 -16.60 10.87
CA ARG A 147 10.41 -17.53 11.11
C ARG A 147 9.97 -18.97 11.38
N HIS A 148 8.85 -19.19 12.09
CA HIS A 148 8.34 -20.54 12.39
C HIS A 148 7.87 -21.26 11.14
N THR A 149 7.14 -20.55 10.27
CA THR A 149 6.65 -21.09 9.01
C THR A 149 7.82 -21.40 8.08
N LEU A 150 8.77 -20.47 7.98
CA LEU A 150 10.00 -20.66 7.20
C LEU A 150 10.83 -21.85 7.72
N SER A 151 10.87 -22.05 9.05
CA SER A 151 11.58 -23.19 9.66
C SER A 151 10.94 -24.53 9.29
N VAL A 152 9.61 -24.59 9.23
CA VAL A 152 8.88 -25.80 8.79
C VAL A 152 9.04 -26.04 7.30
N PHE A 153 9.01 -24.99 6.46
CA PHE A 153 9.34 -25.12 5.04
C PHE A 153 10.75 -25.65 4.83
N HIS A 154 11.73 -25.09 5.55
CA HIS A 154 13.11 -25.53 5.47
C HIS A 154 13.27 -26.99 5.92
N HIS A 155 12.58 -27.39 7.00
CA HIS A 155 12.56 -28.77 7.48
C HIS A 155 11.96 -29.75 6.45
N ASN A 156 10.98 -29.31 5.66
CA ASN A 156 10.36 -30.10 4.60
C ASN A 156 11.09 -29.99 3.24
N GLY A 157 12.25 -29.33 3.18
CA GLY A 157 13.02 -29.20 1.94
C GLY A 157 12.38 -28.28 0.88
N ILE A 158 11.46 -27.40 1.28
CA ILE A 158 10.85 -26.42 0.38
C ILE A 158 11.84 -25.27 0.22
N GLU A 159 12.40 -25.09 -0.97
CA GLU A 159 13.45 -24.10 -1.23
C GLU A 159 12.92 -22.71 -1.62
N GLU A 160 11.67 -22.64 -2.09
CA GLU A 160 11.02 -21.41 -2.52
C GLU A 160 9.69 -21.20 -1.79
N ILE A 161 9.38 -19.94 -1.48
CA ILE A 161 8.09 -19.57 -0.92
C ILE A 161 7.02 -19.74 -2.00
N PRO A 162 5.95 -20.51 -1.72
CA PRO A 162 4.83 -20.67 -2.66
C PRO A 162 4.16 -19.34 -2.96
N MET A 163 3.71 -19.17 -4.21
CA MET A 163 3.11 -17.92 -4.69
C MET A 163 1.91 -17.45 -3.87
N GLN A 164 1.13 -18.36 -3.28
CA GLN A 164 -0.01 -18.02 -2.41
C GLN A 164 0.38 -17.19 -1.16
N TYR A 165 1.65 -17.23 -0.76
CA TYR A 165 2.20 -16.46 0.37
C TYR A 165 2.88 -15.15 -0.06
N ILE A 166 2.91 -14.85 -1.36
CA ILE A 166 3.46 -13.61 -1.92
C ILE A 166 2.29 -12.67 -2.22
N VAL A 167 1.94 -11.84 -1.22
CA VAL A 167 0.77 -10.95 -1.33
C VAL A 167 1.03 -9.83 -2.35
N PRO A 168 0.11 -9.57 -3.30
CA PRO A 168 0.30 -8.58 -4.36
C PRO A 168 0.72 -7.19 -3.86
N ARG A 169 0.07 -6.68 -2.81
CA ARG A 169 0.34 -5.34 -2.24
C ARG A 169 1.79 -5.12 -1.77
N TRP A 170 2.54 -6.20 -1.56
CA TRP A 170 3.93 -6.13 -1.11
C TRP A 170 4.95 -6.19 -2.24
N ARG A 171 4.51 -6.48 -3.46
CA ARG A 171 5.38 -6.58 -4.63
C ARG A 171 5.77 -5.20 -5.17
N THR A 172 6.98 -5.07 -5.69
CA THR A 172 7.47 -3.84 -6.33
C THR A 172 6.68 -3.47 -7.59
N ASP A 173 6.17 -4.48 -8.29
CA ASP A 173 5.41 -4.37 -9.53
C ASP A 173 3.89 -4.26 -9.32
N PHE A 174 3.41 -4.26 -8.07
CA PHE A 174 1.97 -4.18 -7.75
C PHE A 174 1.25 -3.07 -8.52
N LYS A 175 1.82 -1.85 -8.53
CA LYS A 175 1.23 -0.71 -9.24
C LYS A 175 1.15 -0.97 -10.75
N ARG A 176 2.12 -1.64 -11.37
CA ARG A 176 2.08 -1.98 -12.80
C ARG A 176 1.06 -3.07 -13.09
N GLN A 177 1.01 -4.10 -12.26
CA GLN A 177 0.10 -5.23 -12.43
C GLN A 177 -1.36 -4.81 -12.22
N TYR A 178 -1.65 -4.04 -11.17
CA TYR A 178 -2.97 -3.44 -10.94
C TYR A 178 -3.45 -2.62 -12.15
N LEU A 179 -2.55 -1.85 -12.76
CA LEU A 179 -2.89 -1.06 -13.95
C LEU A 179 -3.09 -1.95 -15.19
N GLN A 180 -2.29 -2.99 -15.37
CA GLN A 180 -2.48 -3.94 -16.48
C GLN A 180 -3.80 -4.70 -16.34
N ASP A 181 -4.21 -5.05 -15.13
CA ASP A 181 -5.49 -5.69 -14.83
C ASP A 181 -6.66 -4.73 -15.10
N ILE A 182 -6.50 -3.43 -14.85
CA ILE A 182 -7.46 -2.39 -15.27
C ILE A 182 -7.54 -2.30 -16.80
N ILE A 183 -6.40 -2.25 -17.50
CA ILE A 183 -6.34 -2.15 -18.98
C ILE A 183 -6.97 -3.39 -19.65
N SER A 184 -6.76 -4.57 -19.08
CA SER A 184 -7.16 -5.85 -19.70
C SER A 184 -8.64 -6.17 -19.50
N ASN A 185 -9.28 -5.54 -18.50
CA ASN A 185 -10.73 -5.58 -18.36
C ASN A 185 -11.30 -4.47 -19.24
N ASP A 186 -11.79 -4.81 -20.44
CA ASP A 186 -12.41 -3.87 -21.39
C ASP A 186 -13.33 -2.88 -20.68
N VAL A 187 -12.81 -1.68 -20.45
CA VAL A 187 -13.54 -0.64 -19.74
C VAL A 187 -14.58 -0.09 -20.71
N ASN A 188 -15.86 -0.37 -20.42
CA ASN A 188 -16.97 0.17 -21.20
C ASN A 188 -16.89 1.71 -21.17
N TYR A 189 -16.67 2.33 -22.34
CA TYR A 189 -16.32 3.73 -22.52
C TYR A 189 -17.40 4.75 -22.10
N ASP A 190 -18.54 4.27 -21.59
CA ASP A 190 -19.75 5.04 -21.33
C ASP A 190 -19.94 5.45 -19.85
N ASN A 191 -18.97 5.15 -18.97
CA ASN A 191 -19.05 5.47 -17.53
C ASN A 191 -17.86 6.31 -17.05
N SER A 192 -18.14 7.39 -16.31
CA SER A 192 -17.15 8.37 -15.81
C SER A 192 -16.01 7.79 -14.97
N GLU A 193 -16.18 6.61 -14.38
CA GLU A 193 -15.13 5.89 -13.64
C GLU A 193 -14.01 5.37 -14.55
N GLY A 194 -14.35 4.93 -15.76
CA GLY A 194 -13.37 4.35 -16.69
C GLY A 194 -12.39 5.36 -17.27
N TRP A 195 -12.82 6.63 -17.40
CA TRP A 195 -11.97 7.71 -17.89
C TRP A 195 -10.87 8.06 -16.88
N TYR A 196 -11.18 8.00 -15.58
CA TYR A 196 -10.20 8.26 -14.53
C TYR A 196 -9.10 7.19 -14.57
N ASP A 197 -9.50 5.92 -14.66
CA ASP A 197 -8.58 4.79 -14.67
C ASP A 197 -7.67 4.76 -15.91
N GLU A 198 -8.20 5.05 -17.10
CA GLU A 198 -7.39 5.15 -18.33
C GLU A 198 -6.41 6.33 -18.27
N LEU A 199 -6.88 7.51 -17.85
CA LEU A 199 -6.02 8.70 -17.73
C LEU A 199 -4.92 8.49 -16.69
N LEU A 200 -5.24 7.89 -15.54
CA LEU A 200 -4.27 7.55 -14.51
C LEU A 200 -3.22 6.57 -15.04
N THR A 201 -3.66 5.56 -15.79
CA THR A 201 -2.78 4.56 -16.40
C THR A 201 -1.80 5.19 -17.39
N ARG A 202 -2.28 6.01 -18.33
CA ARG A 202 -1.44 6.74 -19.28
C ARG A 202 -0.48 7.70 -18.59
N ALA A 203 -0.95 8.38 -17.55
CA ALA A 203 -0.11 9.27 -16.76
C ALA A 203 1.03 8.51 -16.06
N ILE A 204 0.77 7.32 -15.51
CA ILE A 204 1.80 6.50 -14.86
C ILE A 204 2.84 6.01 -15.88
N GLN A 205 2.43 5.53 -17.06
CA GLN A 205 3.35 5.16 -18.13
C GLN A 205 4.25 6.34 -18.53
N LEU A 206 3.66 7.52 -18.73
CA LEU A 206 4.40 8.74 -19.04
C LEU A 206 5.39 9.12 -17.93
N VAL A 207 5.01 8.94 -16.66
CA VAL A 207 5.90 9.17 -15.52
C VAL A 207 7.06 8.18 -15.53
N GLU A 208 6.82 6.89 -15.78
CA GLU A 208 7.86 5.86 -15.82
C GLU A 208 8.89 6.13 -16.92
N GLU A 209 8.45 6.51 -18.12
CA GLU A 209 9.34 6.95 -19.21
C GLU A 209 10.00 8.30 -18.92
N GLY A 210 9.25 9.21 -18.27
CA GLY A 210 9.69 10.56 -17.92
C GLY A 210 10.83 10.57 -16.91
N VAL A 211 10.86 9.64 -15.96
CA VAL A 211 11.90 9.62 -14.91
C VAL A 211 13.22 8.96 -15.33
N VAL A 212 13.32 8.43 -16.55
CA VAL A 212 14.53 7.77 -17.07
C VAL A 212 15.72 8.73 -17.19
N SER A 213 15.48 10.00 -17.54
CA SER A 213 16.55 11.00 -17.62
C SER A 213 16.00 12.42 -17.45
N LYS A 214 16.89 13.38 -17.13
CA LYS A 214 16.50 14.81 -17.03
C LYS A 214 15.82 15.32 -18.30
N LYS A 215 16.25 14.85 -19.48
CA LYS A 215 15.67 15.22 -20.77
C LYS A 215 14.25 14.68 -20.94
N HIS A 216 14.02 13.41 -20.58
CA HIS A 216 12.68 12.81 -20.64
C HIS A 216 11.74 13.50 -19.65
N PHE A 217 12.24 13.81 -18.44
CA PHE A 217 11.48 14.50 -17.41
C PHE A 217 11.01 15.88 -17.87
N THR A 218 11.90 16.66 -18.51
CA THR A 218 11.54 18.00 -19.00
C THR A 218 10.48 17.95 -20.09
N VAL A 219 10.56 16.97 -21.00
CA VAL A 219 9.56 16.79 -22.08
C VAL A 219 8.23 16.37 -21.50
N ALA A 220 8.20 15.31 -20.68
CA ALA A 220 6.97 14.83 -20.04
C ALA A 220 6.29 15.92 -19.19
N LEU A 221 7.06 16.70 -18.44
CA LEU A 221 6.52 17.78 -17.62
C LEU A 221 5.93 18.92 -18.45
N GLN A 222 6.55 19.26 -19.58
CA GLN A 222 6.04 20.29 -20.48
C GLN A 222 4.71 19.84 -21.11
N GLU A 223 4.66 18.63 -21.66
CA GLU A 223 3.44 18.07 -22.27
C GLU A 223 2.28 17.98 -21.27
N LEU A 224 2.56 17.58 -20.02
CA LEU A 224 1.55 17.56 -18.97
C LEU A 224 1.02 18.97 -18.66
N LYS A 225 1.89 19.97 -18.55
CA LYS A 225 1.47 21.36 -18.31
C LYS A 225 0.63 21.91 -19.47
N GLU A 226 1.02 21.63 -20.70
CA GLU A 226 0.28 22.05 -21.89
C GLU A 226 -1.08 21.37 -21.97
N SER A 227 -1.15 20.06 -21.68
CA SER A 227 -2.39 19.29 -21.65
C SER A 227 -3.35 19.81 -20.59
N THR A 228 -2.87 20.05 -19.36
CA THR A 228 -3.71 20.64 -18.29
C THR A 228 -4.20 22.03 -18.65
N LYS A 229 -3.36 22.86 -19.27
CA LYS A 229 -3.77 24.20 -19.71
C LYS A 229 -4.88 24.14 -20.76
N LYS A 230 -4.79 23.24 -21.74
CA LYS A 230 -5.83 23.03 -22.75
C LYS A 230 -7.16 22.60 -22.11
N LEU A 231 -7.13 21.72 -21.11
CA LEU A 231 -8.34 21.27 -20.41
C LEU A 231 -9.02 22.41 -19.65
N LEU A 232 -8.26 23.25 -18.95
CA LEU A 232 -8.81 24.42 -18.23
C LEU A 232 -9.40 25.47 -19.19
N GLN A 233 -8.90 25.57 -20.42
CA GLN A 233 -9.44 26.48 -21.43
C GLN A 233 -10.81 26.01 -21.97
N ILE A 234 -11.02 24.70 -22.06
CA ILE A 234 -12.32 24.12 -22.46
C ILE A 234 -13.42 24.50 -21.45
N GLU A 235 -13.10 24.53 -20.15
CA GLU A 235 -14.04 24.97 -19.10
C GLU A 235 -14.41 26.45 -19.23
N SER A 236 -13.46 27.32 -19.60
CA SER A 236 -13.75 28.75 -19.82
C SER A 236 -14.65 28.99 -21.03
N GLU A 237 -14.46 28.26 -22.14
CA GLU A 237 -15.24 28.42 -23.37
C GLU A 237 -16.68 27.88 -23.26
N GLN A 238 -16.95 27.00 -22.29
CA GLN A 238 -18.29 26.50 -22.01
C GLN A 238 -19.13 27.45 -21.14
N SER A 239 -18.49 28.31 -20.34
CA SER A 239 -19.21 29.30 -19.50
C SER A 239 -19.65 30.56 -20.26
N GLU A 240 -19.02 30.88 -21.40
CA GLU A 240 -19.36 32.05 -22.23
C GLU A 240 -20.54 31.83 -23.22
N LYS A 241 -21.11 30.61 -23.32
CA LYS A 241 -22.14 30.29 -24.33
C LYS A 241 -23.61 30.33 -23.86
N THR A 242 -23.90 30.77 -22.63
CA THR A 242 -25.29 31.00 -22.18
C THR A 242 -25.77 32.40 -22.61
N PRO A 243 -26.81 32.54 -23.48
CA PRO A 243 -27.29 33.85 -23.90
C PRO A 243 -28.09 34.53 -22.78
N GLU A 244 -27.80 35.80 -22.50
CA GLU A 244 -28.65 36.69 -21.69
C GLU A 244 -30.02 36.88 -22.35
N VAL A 245 -31.10 36.63 -21.59
CA VAL A 245 -32.47 36.94 -22.00
C VAL A 245 -32.78 38.40 -21.63
N PRO A 246 -33.25 39.26 -22.57
CA PRO A 246 -33.56 40.66 -22.28
C PRO A 246 -34.75 40.82 -21.33
N GLN A 247 -34.61 41.79 -20.41
CA GLN A 247 -35.66 42.26 -19.52
C GLN A 247 -36.79 42.94 -20.32
N ASP A 248 -38.04 42.52 -20.09
CA ASP A 248 -39.18 43.41 -20.34
C ASP A 248 -40.25 43.23 -19.24
N MET A 249 -40.56 44.34 -18.56
CA MET A 249 -41.63 44.45 -17.56
C MET A 249 -42.95 44.79 -18.26
N PRO A 250 -44.09 44.45 -17.63
CA PRO A 250 -45.11 45.48 -17.48
C PRO A 250 -45.69 45.59 -16.08
N LYS A 251 -45.83 46.86 -15.64
CA LYS A 251 -46.51 47.33 -14.42
C LYS A 251 -48.03 47.05 -14.43
N LYS A 252 -48.59 46.78 -13.25
CA LYS A 252 -49.96 47.15 -12.75
C LYS A 252 -49.97 46.89 -11.23
N ILE A 253 -49.91 47.87 -10.32
CA ILE A 253 -50.94 48.85 -9.86
C ILE A 253 -52.10 48.20 -9.08
N VAL A 254 -52.16 48.55 -7.77
CA VAL A 254 -53.35 48.74 -6.87
C VAL A 254 -53.93 47.47 -6.19
N GLN A 255 -54.27 47.41 -4.89
CA GLN A 255 -54.59 48.40 -3.83
C GLN A 255 -54.51 47.75 -2.41
N ASP A 256 -54.20 48.55 -1.38
CA ASP A 256 -54.42 48.23 0.04
C ASP A 256 -55.92 48.13 0.39
N PRO A 257 -56.27 47.57 1.58
CA PRO A 257 -56.90 48.46 2.56
C PRO A 257 -56.48 48.25 4.03
N VAL A 258 -56.06 49.38 4.63
CA VAL A 258 -56.57 50.02 5.87
C VAL A 258 -56.61 49.25 7.20
N GLN A 259 -55.91 49.85 8.17
CA GLN A 259 -55.84 49.55 9.60
C GLN A 259 -57.12 49.85 10.41
N SER A 260 -57.19 49.27 11.62
CA SER A 260 -57.45 49.92 12.93
C SER A 260 -58.69 49.41 13.69
N LYS A 261 -58.44 48.69 14.80
CA LYS A 261 -58.54 49.26 16.16
C LYS A 261 -57.77 48.38 17.16
#